data_AF-A0A2E4PU22-F1
#
_entry.id   AF-A0A2E4PU22-F1
#
_cell.length_a   1.000
_cell.length_b   1.000
_cell.length_c   1.000
_cell.angle_alpha   90.00
_cell.angle_beta   90.00
_cell.angle_gamma   90.00
#
_symmetry.space_group_name_H-M   'P 1'
#
loop_
_entity.id
_entity.type
_entity.pdbx_description
1 polymer ?
#
loop_
_entity_poly.entity_id
_entity_poly.type
_entity_poly.pdbx_seq_one_letter_code
_entity_poly.pdbx_strand_id
1 'polypeptide(L)'
;MEIILTAVLVALVAVVVGSGLGFQLHNILSAKSQRAVEEASAQQMRRSNARSKEILLEAKEQALQLRSDAQAQVNDQKLTLQRQQSRLEAREEILRGKADAADKHESQLQDQRNELIDEKSKLDDLRQQAGEKLEAISGLSMSDARQQLIDQAQEDIEFELARRYRDAELVAQDEADDKARLILAESMQRLASEVVSEATVTSIPLPNDDMKGRLIGREGRNIRAIEGTTGVDLIIDDVPEAITISCFDPIRREIARVAISSLIKDGRIHPARIEESVNKARSEVDEVVRKAGQKATFDADVKGLHPELVKLIGRLKFRYSYGENVLQHSVEVGLIAGILAAQIGANPQTAKTAGFLHDIGKALTHEVDGPHAEIGADLAKRYGQKEPVVKGIREHHDREMTTVESFLVAAADAISAARPGARQDTIENYIQRLEALEEVAQGFEGVERVYAIQAGREVRVLVNPENTDDVSAATLARNIVEKIEETLAYPGQIRVVVIRESRTVEIAQ
;
A
#
# COMPACT_ATOMS: atom_id res chain seq x y z
N MET A 1 64.31 -55.29 85.38
CA MET A 1 62.84 -55.51 85.48
C MET A 1 62.06 -54.19 85.42
N GLU A 2 62.51 -53.13 86.09
CA GLU A 2 61.81 -51.82 86.11
C GLU A 2 61.69 -51.10 84.76
N ILE A 3 62.71 -51.19 83.89
CA ILE A 3 62.69 -50.55 82.56
C ILE A 3 61.64 -51.20 81.63
N ILE A 4 61.41 -52.51 81.77
CA ILE A 4 60.41 -53.22 80.96
C ILE A 4 58.99 -52.89 81.43
N LEU A 5 58.77 -52.78 82.75
CA LEU A 5 57.46 -52.43 83.31
C LEU A 5 57.04 -51.00 82.95
N THR A 6 57.98 -50.05 82.98
CA THR A 6 57.73 -48.65 82.57
C THR A 6 57.45 -48.54 81.08
N ALA A 7 58.19 -49.26 80.23
CA ALA A 7 57.94 -49.30 78.79
C ALA A 7 56.55 -49.87 78.44
N VAL A 8 56.12 -50.94 79.12
CA VAL A 8 54.78 -51.54 78.92
C VAL A 8 53.69 -50.58 79.39
N LEU A 9 53.87 -49.88 80.52
CA LEU A 9 52.89 -48.92 81.03
C LEU A 9 52.74 -47.72 80.07
N VAL A 10 53.84 -47.19 79.55
CA VAL A 10 53.83 -46.10 78.55
C VAL A 10 53.17 -46.55 77.25
N ALA A 11 53.44 -47.76 76.77
CA ALA A 11 52.77 -48.31 75.59
C ALA A 11 51.25 -48.46 75.80
N LEU A 12 50.82 -48.89 76.98
CA LEU A 12 49.40 -49.08 77.29
C LEU A 12 48.67 -47.75 77.41
N VAL A 13 49.30 -46.74 78.02
CA VAL A 13 48.78 -45.35 78.05
C VAL A 13 48.71 -44.77 76.64
N ALA A 14 49.73 -44.99 75.80
CA ALA A 14 49.74 -44.52 74.41
C ALA A 14 48.62 -45.15 73.57
N VAL A 15 48.32 -46.43 73.77
CA VAL A 15 47.20 -47.12 73.10
C VAL A 15 45.85 -46.58 73.56
N VAL A 16 45.66 -46.33 74.86
CA VAL A 16 44.40 -45.78 75.40
C VAL A 16 44.19 -44.34 74.90
N VAL A 17 45.22 -43.49 74.96
CA VAL A 17 45.16 -42.11 74.47
C VAL A 17 44.99 -42.08 72.94
N GLY A 18 45.72 -42.92 72.21
CA GLY A 18 45.59 -43.03 70.75
C GLY A 18 44.21 -43.52 70.31
N SER A 19 43.64 -44.50 71.01
CA SER A 19 42.27 -44.99 70.72
C SER A 19 41.22 -43.94 71.06
N GLY A 20 41.37 -43.21 72.17
CA GLY A 20 40.48 -42.11 72.55
C GLY A 20 40.50 -40.97 71.54
N LEU A 21 41.70 -40.53 71.11
CA LEU A 21 41.86 -39.51 70.07
C LEU A 21 41.32 -40.00 68.71
N GLY A 22 41.56 -41.27 68.35
CA GLY A 22 41.03 -41.87 67.14
C GLY A 22 39.51 -41.91 67.10
N PHE A 23 38.86 -42.29 68.21
CA PHE A 23 37.40 -42.30 68.34
C PHE A 23 36.81 -40.88 68.28
N GLN A 24 37.45 -39.91 68.93
CA GLN A 24 37.02 -38.52 68.89
C GLN A 24 37.13 -37.93 67.48
N LEU A 25 38.24 -38.21 66.78
CA LEU A 25 38.45 -37.76 65.40
C LEU A 25 37.47 -38.44 64.44
N HIS A 26 37.21 -39.74 64.62
CA HIS A 26 36.20 -40.47 63.86
C HIS A 26 34.80 -39.87 64.06
N ASN A 27 34.40 -39.55 65.29
CA ASN A 27 33.09 -38.94 65.56
C ASN A 27 32.96 -37.55 64.94
N ILE A 28 34.01 -36.73 64.94
CA ILE A 28 33.99 -35.40 64.31
C ILE A 28 33.92 -35.52 62.78
N LEU A 29 34.70 -36.42 62.18
CA LEU A 29 34.69 -36.65 60.74
C LEU A 29 33.36 -37.25 60.26
N SER A 30 32.80 -38.21 61.01
CA SER A 30 31.50 -38.83 60.74
C SER A 30 30.34 -37.84 60.92
N ALA A 31 30.39 -36.96 61.91
CA ALA A 31 29.39 -35.90 62.07
C ALA A 31 29.47 -34.87 60.93
N LYS A 32 30.68 -34.54 60.46
CA LYS A 32 30.89 -33.63 59.32
C LYS A 32 30.42 -34.26 58.00
N SER A 33 30.65 -35.55 57.79
CA SER A 33 30.17 -36.26 56.60
C SER A 33 28.65 -36.40 56.59
N GLN A 34 28.02 -36.69 57.74
CA GLN A 34 26.56 -36.72 57.87
C GLN A 34 25.92 -35.36 57.57
N ARG A 35 26.45 -34.27 58.11
CA ARG A 35 25.96 -32.92 57.79
C ARG A 35 26.12 -32.56 56.32
N ALA A 36 27.24 -32.93 55.71
CA ALA A 36 27.45 -32.70 54.27
C ALA A 36 26.46 -33.50 53.40
N VAL A 37 26.14 -34.74 53.78
CA VAL A 37 25.11 -35.56 53.11
C VAL A 37 23.72 -34.96 53.29
N GLU A 38 23.40 -34.49 54.51
CA GLU A 38 22.11 -33.87 54.83
C GLU A 38 21.92 -32.54 54.06
N GLU A 39 22.94 -31.67 54.03
CA GLU A 39 22.94 -30.44 53.22
C GLU A 39 22.85 -30.73 51.72
N ALA A 40 23.59 -31.72 51.20
CA ALA A 40 23.50 -32.12 49.80
C ALA A 40 22.10 -32.65 49.46
N SER A 41 21.49 -33.44 50.34
CA SER A 41 20.13 -33.96 50.17
C SER A 41 19.08 -32.85 50.22
N ALA A 42 19.23 -31.88 51.12
CA ALA A 42 18.35 -30.72 51.24
C ALA A 42 18.48 -29.80 50.02
N GLN A 43 19.70 -29.60 49.50
CA GLN A 43 19.95 -28.85 48.28
C GLN A 43 19.34 -29.55 47.06
N GLN A 44 19.48 -30.88 46.96
CA GLN A 44 18.87 -31.67 45.89
C GLN A 44 17.34 -31.64 45.95
N MET A 45 16.75 -31.72 47.15
CA MET A 45 15.30 -31.54 47.35
C MET A 45 14.83 -30.14 46.93
N ARG A 46 15.57 -29.08 47.30
CA ARG A 46 15.25 -27.72 46.88
C ARG A 46 15.31 -27.55 45.36
N ARG A 47 16.34 -28.10 44.71
CA ARG A 47 16.47 -28.10 43.24
C ARG A 47 15.34 -28.88 42.57
N SER A 48 15.00 -30.06 43.09
CA SER A 48 13.88 -30.86 42.59
C SER A 48 12.55 -30.11 42.71
N ASN A 49 12.29 -29.47 43.85
CA ASN A 49 11.09 -28.67 44.08
C ASN A 49 11.02 -27.43 43.19
N ALA A 50 12.15 -26.74 42.97
CA ALA A 50 12.23 -25.61 42.05
C ALA A 50 11.92 -26.05 40.60
N ARG A 51 12.56 -27.12 40.14
CA ARG A 51 12.33 -27.69 38.80
C ARG A 51 10.90 -28.18 38.61
N SER A 52 10.30 -28.78 39.65
CA SER A 52 8.91 -29.23 39.60
C SER A 52 7.93 -28.05 39.49
N LYS A 53 8.21 -26.94 40.17
CA LYS A 53 7.41 -25.70 40.04
C LYS A 53 7.58 -25.05 38.67
N GLU A 54 8.79 -25.04 38.13
CA GLU A 54 9.10 -24.53 36.80
C GLU A 54 8.33 -25.31 35.72
N ILE A 55 8.42 -26.65 35.73
CA ILE A 55 7.66 -27.51 34.81
C ILE A 55 6.14 -27.27 34.94
N LEU A 56 5.64 -27.07 36.16
CA LEU A 56 4.21 -26.83 36.39
C LEU A 56 3.77 -25.44 35.90
N LEU A 57 4.64 -24.43 35.99
CA LEU A 57 4.43 -23.10 35.43
C LEU A 57 4.42 -23.13 33.90
N GLU A 58 5.41 -23.77 33.29
CA GLU A 58 5.48 -23.96 31.82
C GLU A 58 4.25 -24.71 31.31
N ALA A 59 3.83 -25.79 31.98
CA ALA A 59 2.63 -26.54 31.61
C ALA A 59 1.36 -25.68 31.73
N LYS A 60 1.27 -24.80 32.74
CA LYS A 60 0.15 -23.86 32.87
C LYS A 60 0.16 -22.79 31.77
N GLU A 61 1.33 -22.27 31.43
CA GLU A 61 1.50 -21.28 30.36
C GLU A 61 1.11 -21.88 29.01
N GLN A 62 1.60 -23.09 28.70
CA GLN A 62 1.20 -23.83 27.50
C GLN A 62 -0.30 -24.13 27.46
N ALA A 63 -0.91 -24.51 28.59
CA ALA A 63 -2.35 -24.75 28.67
C ALA A 63 -3.17 -23.46 28.44
N LEU A 64 -2.69 -22.31 28.95
CA LEU A 64 -3.33 -21.01 28.71
C LEU A 64 -3.17 -20.58 27.25
N GLN A 65 -1.98 -20.75 26.66
CA GLN A 65 -1.72 -20.47 25.27
C GLN A 65 -2.63 -21.30 24.36
N LEU A 66 -2.68 -22.62 24.57
CA LEU A 66 -3.54 -23.53 23.81
C LEU A 66 -5.02 -23.15 23.93
N ARG A 67 -5.47 -22.74 25.12
CA ARG A 67 -6.85 -22.28 25.32
C ARG A 67 -7.13 -20.97 24.59
N SER A 68 -6.18 -20.03 24.59
CA SER A 68 -6.28 -18.77 23.87
C SER A 68 -6.35 -18.99 22.37
N ASP A 69 -5.49 -19.84 21.84
CA ASP A 69 -5.43 -20.17 20.41
C ASP A 69 -6.72 -20.90 19.97
N ALA A 70 -7.20 -21.85 20.77
CA ALA A 70 -8.48 -22.51 20.51
C ALA A 70 -9.66 -21.53 20.52
N GLN A 71 -9.68 -20.57 21.46
CA GLN A 71 -10.73 -19.55 21.52
C GLN A 71 -10.67 -18.60 20.32
N ALA A 72 -9.46 -18.24 19.86
CA ALA A 72 -9.27 -17.43 18.68
C ALA A 72 -9.77 -18.16 17.41
N GLN A 73 -9.45 -19.45 17.26
CA GLN A 73 -9.94 -20.28 16.15
C GLN A 73 -11.47 -20.40 16.16
N VAL A 74 -12.09 -20.61 17.31
CA VAL A 74 -13.56 -20.66 17.43
C VAL A 74 -14.20 -19.33 17.05
N ASN A 75 -13.60 -18.21 17.45
CA ASN A 75 -14.12 -16.88 17.10
C ASN A 75 -13.98 -16.60 15.60
N ASP A 76 -12.86 -16.99 14.98
CA ASP A 76 -12.64 -16.86 13.54
C ASP A 76 -13.61 -17.73 12.72
N GLN A 77 -13.83 -18.99 13.14
CA GLN A 77 -14.83 -19.87 12.55
C GLN A 77 -16.24 -19.28 12.66
N LYS A 78 -16.58 -18.68 13.80
CA LYS A 78 -17.88 -18.05 14.02
C LYS A 78 -18.09 -16.83 13.11
N LEU A 79 -17.08 -15.99 12.96
CA LEU A 79 -17.09 -14.85 12.04
C LEU A 79 -17.24 -15.31 10.58
N THR A 80 -16.51 -16.36 10.20
CA THR A 80 -16.60 -16.96 8.86
C THR A 80 -17.98 -17.51 8.57
N LEU A 81 -18.57 -18.26 9.51
CA LEU A 81 -19.93 -18.77 9.41
C LEU A 81 -20.96 -17.65 9.29
N GLN A 82 -20.82 -16.58 10.08
CA GLN A 82 -21.74 -15.44 10.03
C GLN A 82 -21.67 -14.73 8.66
N ARG A 83 -20.47 -14.57 8.09
CA ARG A 83 -20.30 -14.02 6.73
C ARG A 83 -20.91 -14.92 5.66
N GLN A 84 -20.74 -16.23 5.76
CA GLN A 84 -21.35 -17.19 4.85
C GLN A 84 -22.88 -17.15 4.94
N GLN A 85 -23.43 -17.03 6.14
CA GLN A 85 -24.87 -16.93 6.36
C GLN A 85 -25.45 -15.64 5.74
N SER A 86 -24.86 -14.47 5.99
CA SER A 86 -25.32 -13.23 5.36
C SER A 86 -25.23 -13.25 3.83
N ARG A 87 -24.23 -13.94 3.27
CA ARG A 87 -24.12 -14.13 1.80
C ARG A 87 -25.20 -15.05 1.26
N LEU A 88 -25.59 -16.09 2.00
CA LEU A 88 -26.68 -16.99 1.63
C LEU A 88 -28.02 -16.27 1.69
N GLU A 89 -28.28 -15.49 2.74
CA GLU A 89 -29.50 -14.69 2.90
C GLU A 89 -29.66 -13.68 1.75
N ALA A 90 -28.60 -12.94 1.40
CA ALA A 90 -28.62 -12.03 0.26
C ALA A 90 -28.88 -12.75 -1.08
N ARG A 91 -28.33 -13.96 -1.25
CA ARG A 91 -28.56 -14.78 -2.45
C ARG A 91 -29.99 -15.30 -2.51
N GLU A 92 -30.56 -15.67 -1.38
CA GLU A 92 -31.95 -16.12 -1.27
C GLU A 92 -32.92 -14.99 -1.62
N GLU A 93 -32.66 -13.77 -1.17
CA GLU A 93 -33.46 -12.59 -1.50
C GLU A 93 -33.42 -12.25 -3.00
N ILE A 94 -32.23 -12.33 -3.62
CA ILE A 94 -32.09 -12.17 -5.08
C ILE A 94 -32.88 -13.26 -5.84
N LEU A 95 -32.78 -14.52 -5.40
CA LEU A 95 -33.50 -15.63 -6.03
C LEU A 95 -35.02 -15.45 -5.90
N ARG A 96 -35.50 -14.95 -4.76
CA ARG A 96 -36.90 -14.62 -4.54
C ARG A 96 -37.38 -13.53 -5.48
N GLY A 97 -36.60 -12.45 -5.62
CA GLY A 97 -36.91 -11.38 -6.57
C GLY A 97 -36.94 -11.85 -8.03
N LYS A 98 -36.06 -12.80 -8.40
CA LYS A 98 -36.08 -13.42 -9.74
C LYS A 98 -37.30 -14.32 -9.95
N ALA A 99 -37.72 -15.07 -8.93
CA ALA A 99 -38.93 -15.88 -8.99
C ALA A 99 -40.17 -15.00 -9.18
N ASP A 100 -40.31 -13.93 -8.38
CA ASP A 100 -41.42 -12.99 -8.51
C ASP A 100 -41.46 -12.30 -9.88
N ALA A 101 -40.28 -11.99 -10.46
CA ALA A 101 -40.18 -11.44 -11.80
C ALA A 101 -40.58 -12.46 -12.87
N ALA A 102 -40.18 -13.72 -12.72
CA ALA A 102 -40.57 -14.80 -13.62
C ALA A 102 -42.08 -15.04 -13.60
N ASP A 103 -42.69 -15.07 -12.41
CA ASP A 103 -44.14 -15.24 -12.25
C ASP A 103 -44.92 -14.08 -12.89
N LYS A 104 -44.44 -12.84 -12.74
CA LYS A 104 -45.02 -11.68 -13.43
C LYS A 104 -44.92 -11.78 -14.95
N HIS A 105 -43.77 -12.23 -15.45
CA HIS A 105 -43.56 -12.39 -16.87
C HIS A 105 -44.42 -13.52 -17.45
N GLU A 106 -44.60 -14.63 -16.71
CA GLU A 106 -45.50 -15.71 -17.08
C GLU A 106 -46.96 -15.23 -17.14
N SER A 107 -47.40 -14.44 -16.16
CA SER A 107 -48.73 -13.80 -16.19
C SER A 107 -48.90 -12.90 -17.41
N GLN A 108 -47.92 -12.05 -17.72
CA GLN A 108 -47.96 -11.17 -18.89
C GLN A 108 -48.00 -11.94 -20.21
N LEU A 109 -47.21 -13.00 -20.34
CA LEU A 109 -47.23 -13.88 -21.50
C LEU A 109 -48.57 -14.59 -21.65
N GLN A 110 -49.20 -14.95 -20.54
CA GLN A 110 -50.52 -15.57 -20.56
C GLN A 110 -51.62 -14.58 -20.98
N ASP A 111 -51.54 -13.33 -20.52
CA ASP A 111 -52.43 -12.26 -20.97
C ASP A 111 -52.25 -11.96 -22.46
N GLN A 112 -51.00 -11.81 -22.93
CA GLN A 112 -50.69 -11.64 -24.36
C GLN A 112 -51.16 -12.83 -25.20
N ARG A 113 -51.04 -14.06 -24.69
CA ARG A 113 -51.54 -15.24 -25.37
C ARG A 113 -53.06 -15.22 -25.51
N ASN A 114 -53.77 -14.77 -24.47
CA ASN A 114 -55.22 -14.61 -24.52
C ASN A 114 -55.62 -13.51 -25.52
N GLU A 115 -54.92 -12.37 -25.51
CA GLU A 115 -55.11 -11.31 -26.51
C GLU A 115 -54.86 -11.80 -27.94
N LEU A 116 -53.79 -12.58 -28.18
CA LEU A 116 -53.50 -13.18 -29.48
C LEU A 116 -54.57 -14.18 -29.92
N ILE A 117 -55.16 -14.94 -28.99
CA ILE A 117 -56.26 -15.85 -29.30
C ILE A 117 -57.50 -15.04 -29.72
N ASP A 118 -57.80 -13.95 -29.02
CA ASP A 118 -58.90 -13.04 -29.35
C ASP A 118 -58.67 -12.32 -30.67
N GLU A 119 -57.47 -11.82 -30.93
CA GLU A 119 -57.10 -11.21 -32.21
C GLU A 119 -57.15 -12.20 -33.35
N LYS A 120 -56.67 -13.43 -33.15
CA LYS A 120 -56.76 -14.49 -34.16
C LYS A 120 -58.21 -14.85 -34.47
N SER A 121 -59.08 -14.91 -33.46
CA SER A 121 -60.52 -15.10 -33.65
C SER A 121 -61.12 -13.96 -34.47
N LYS A 122 -60.82 -12.71 -34.12
CA LYS A 122 -61.24 -11.52 -34.88
C LYS A 122 -60.69 -11.52 -36.30
N LEU A 123 -59.45 -11.99 -36.51
CA LEU A 123 -58.81 -12.08 -37.82
C LEU A 123 -59.46 -13.16 -38.68
N ASP A 124 -59.83 -14.30 -38.10
CA ASP A 124 -60.56 -15.36 -38.81
C ASP A 124 -61.97 -14.89 -39.19
N ASP A 125 -62.67 -14.16 -38.30
CA ASP A 125 -63.94 -13.49 -38.62
C ASP A 125 -63.77 -12.44 -39.74
N LEU A 126 -62.73 -11.62 -39.66
CA LEU A 126 -62.37 -10.64 -40.71
C LEU A 126 -62.00 -11.32 -42.02
N ARG A 127 -61.32 -12.47 -41.99
CA ARG A 127 -60.98 -13.27 -43.17
C ARG A 127 -62.23 -13.87 -43.80
N GLN A 128 -63.18 -14.32 -42.99
CA GLN A 128 -64.47 -14.82 -43.48
C GLN A 128 -65.27 -13.67 -44.13
N GLN A 129 -65.37 -12.52 -43.47
CA GLN A 129 -66.00 -11.32 -44.03
C GLN A 129 -65.26 -10.77 -45.26
N ALA A 130 -63.93 -10.87 -45.29
CA ALA A 130 -63.11 -10.48 -46.43
C ALA A 130 -63.27 -11.49 -47.58
N GLY A 131 -63.42 -12.78 -47.31
CA GLY A 131 -63.76 -13.80 -48.30
C GLY A 131 -65.11 -13.53 -48.95
N GLU A 132 -66.13 -13.23 -48.15
CA GLU A 132 -67.47 -12.83 -48.62
C GLU A 132 -67.43 -11.50 -49.41
N LYS A 133 -66.59 -10.54 -49.00
CA LYS A 133 -66.38 -9.27 -49.72
C LYS A 133 -65.49 -9.40 -50.96
N LEU A 134 -64.55 -10.35 -51.00
CA LEU A 134 -63.70 -10.67 -52.15
C LEU A 134 -64.47 -11.48 -53.21
N GLU A 135 -65.44 -12.31 -52.81
CA GLU A 135 -66.45 -12.87 -53.72
C GLU A 135 -67.33 -11.76 -54.32
N ALA A 136 -67.59 -10.68 -53.58
CA ALA A 136 -68.36 -9.53 -54.06
C ALA A 136 -67.53 -8.50 -54.85
N ILE A 137 -66.20 -8.47 -54.70
CA ILE A 137 -65.30 -7.48 -55.31
C ILE A 137 -64.12 -8.19 -55.95
N SER A 138 -64.33 -8.82 -57.11
CA SER A 138 -63.24 -9.20 -58.01
C SER A 138 -63.04 -8.12 -59.07
N GLY A 139 -62.23 -7.12 -58.71
CA GLY A 139 -61.74 -6.07 -59.61
C GLY A 139 -60.24 -5.79 -59.50
N LEU A 140 -59.49 -6.62 -58.76
CA LEU A 140 -58.03 -6.54 -58.63
C LEU A 140 -57.37 -7.76 -59.25
N SER A 141 -56.24 -7.54 -59.94
CA SER A 141 -55.47 -8.62 -60.55
C SER A 141 -54.68 -9.39 -59.48
N MET A 142 -54.59 -10.72 -59.64
CA MET A 142 -53.93 -11.61 -58.67
C MET A 142 -52.42 -11.31 -58.49
N SER A 143 -51.79 -10.61 -59.46
CA SER A 143 -50.38 -10.21 -59.36
C SER A 143 -50.16 -9.06 -58.39
N ASP A 144 -51.07 -8.09 -58.35
CA ASP A 144 -50.87 -6.87 -57.56
C ASP A 144 -51.05 -7.14 -56.07
N ALA A 145 -52.03 -7.97 -55.71
CA ALA A 145 -52.23 -8.44 -54.33
C ALA A 145 -51.05 -9.29 -53.83
N ARG A 146 -50.42 -10.07 -54.72
CA ARG A 146 -49.24 -10.87 -54.37
C ARG A 146 -48.02 -9.99 -54.14
N GLN A 147 -47.83 -8.95 -54.94
CA GLN A 147 -46.71 -8.03 -54.78
C GLN A 147 -46.81 -7.26 -53.46
N GLN A 148 -48.00 -6.75 -53.15
CA GLN A 148 -48.23 -6.00 -51.92
C GLN A 148 -48.02 -6.85 -50.65
N LEU A 149 -48.37 -8.14 -50.69
CA LEU A 149 -48.07 -9.10 -49.62
C LEU A 149 -46.56 -9.39 -49.47
N ILE A 150 -45.82 -9.42 -50.58
CA ILE A 150 -44.37 -9.63 -50.54
C ILE A 150 -43.68 -8.39 -49.96
N ASP A 151 -44.10 -7.20 -50.36
CA ASP A 151 -43.52 -5.94 -49.88
C ASP A 151 -43.77 -5.76 -48.37
N GLN A 152 -44.99 -6.06 -47.89
CA GLN A 152 -45.31 -6.03 -46.46
C GLN A 152 -44.50 -7.06 -45.67
N ALA A 153 -44.36 -8.28 -46.19
CA ALA A 153 -43.54 -9.32 -45.55
C ALA A 153 -42.05 -8.95 -45.52
N GLN A 154 -41.55 -8.20 -46.50
CA GLN A 154 -40.17 -7.71 -46.47
C GLN A 154 -39.95 -6.67 -45.37
N GLU A 155 -40.86 -5.70 -45.19
CA GLU A 155 -40.77 -4.71 -44.10
C GLU A 155 -40.83 -5.40 -42.72
N ASP A 156 -41.74 -6.36 -42.53
CA ASP A 156 -41.87 -7.08 -41.28
C ASP A 156 -40.62 -7.92 -40.96
N ILE A 157 -40.03 -8.57 -41.98
CA ILE A 157 -38.79 -9.33 -41.84
C ILE A 157 -37.62 -8.40 -41.50
N GLU A 158 -37.50 -7.24 -42.15
CA GLU A 158 -36.42 -6.28 -41.85
C GLU A 158 -36.51 -5.76 -40.40
N PHE A 159 -37.72 -5.44 -39.93
CA PHE A 159 -37.92 -5.01 -38.55
C PHE A 159 -37.60 -6.13 -37.54
N GLU A 160 -38.04 -7.37 -37.82
CA GLU A 160 -37.75 -8.51 -36.96
C GLU A 160 -36.24 -8.84 -36.94
N LEU A 161 -35.56 -8.75 -38.08
CA LEU A 161 -34.12 -8.97 -38.18
C LEU A 161 -33.34 -7.92 -37.39
N ALA A 162 -33.71 -6.65 -37.50
CA ALA A 162 -33.09 -5.56 -36.75
C ALA A 162 -33.26 -5.72 -35.24
N ARG A 163 -34.46 -6.15 -34.80
CA ARG A 163 -34.73 -6.45 -33.40
C ARG A 163 -33.92 -7.63 -32.90
N ARG A 164 -33.91 -8.75 -33.64
CA ARG A 164 -33.10 -9.94 -33.28
C ARG A 164 -31.60 -9.63 -33.24
N TYR A 165 -31.11 -8.77 -34.12
CA TYR A 165 -29.72 -8.34 -34.12
C TYR A 165 -29.40 -7.53 -32.85
N ARG A 166 -30.26 -6.57 -32.49
CA ARG A 166 -30.10 -5.78 -31.26
C ARG A 166 -30.20 -6.63 -30.00
N ASP A 167 -31.13 -7.57 -29.96
CA ASP A 167 -31.27 -8.51 -28.83
C ASP A 167 -30.02 -9.40 -28.71
N ALA A 168 -29.49 -9.89 -29.84
CA ALA A 168 -28.24 -10.68 -29.86
C ALA A 168 -27.01 -9.85 -29.45
N GLU A 169 -26.94 -8.58 -29.84
CA GLU A 169 -25.89 -7.65 -29.44
C GLU A 169 -25.91 -7.40 -27.92
N LEU A 170 -27.10 -7.17 -27.35
CA LEU A 170 -27.25 -7.00 -25.90
C LEU A 170 -26.84 -8.26 -25.13
N VAL A 171 -27.26 -9.45 -25.58
CA VAL A 171 -26.86 -10.73 -24.95
C VAL A 171 -25.35 -10.91 -25.04
N ALA A 172 -24.74 -10.63 -26.20
CA ALA A 172 -23.30 -10.72 -26.36
C ALA A 172 -22.55 -9.73 -25.45
N GLN A 173 -23.11 -8.54 -25.24
CA GLN A 173 -22.56 -7.52 -24.36
C GLN A 173 -22.65 -7.94 -22.88
N ASP A 174 -23.80 -8.46 -22.44
CA ASP A 174 -23.98 -8.99 -21.08
C ASP A 174 -23.04 -10.17 -20.80
N GLU A 175 -22.89 -11.10 -21.76
CA GLU A 175 -21.95 -12.22 -21.64
C GLU A 175 -20.49 -11.74 -21.59
N ALA A 176 -20.14 -10.68 -22.32
CA ALA A 176 -18.81 -10.09 -22.28
C ALA A 176 -18.53 -9.44 -20.93
N ASP A 177 -19.50 -8.71 -20.37
CA ASP A 177 -19.40 -8.08 -19.06
C ASP A 177 -19.22 -9.10 -17.94
N ASP A 178 -19.99 -10.19 -17.97
CA ASP A 178 -19.87 -11.26 -16.97
C ASP A 178 -18.52 -11.99 -17.07
N LYS A 179 -18.02 -12.25 -18.28
CA LYS A 179 -16.67 -12.80 -18.48
C LYS A 179 -15.58 -11.83 -18.01
N ALA A 180 -15.72 -10.53 -18.27
CA ALA A 180 -14.78 -9.51 -17.80
C ALA A 180 -14.74 -9.46 -16.28
N ARG A 181 -15.90 -9.47 -15.60
CA ARG A 181 -15.98 -9.54 -14.13
C ARG A 181 -15.30 -10.79 -13.58
N LEU A 182 -15.48 -11.95 -14.23
CA LEU A 182 -14.83 -13.20 -13.84
C LEU A 182 -13.30 -13.10 -13.95
N ILE A 183 -12.79 -12.59 -15.07
CA ILE A 183 -11.35 -12.40 -15.31
C ILE A 183 -10.74 -11.46 -14.26
N LEU A 184 -11.41 -10.35 -13.95
CA LEU A 184 -10.99 -9.41 -12.91
C LEU A 184 -10.97 -10.06 -11.53
N ALA A 185 -12.02 -10.78 -11.16
CA ALA A 185 -12.13 -11.47 -9.88
C ALA A 185 -11.05 -12.55 -9.72
N GLU A 186 -10.79 -13.37 -10.74
CA GLU A 186 -9.71 -14.35 -10.73
C GLU A 186 -8.33 -13.71 -10.60
N SER A 187 -8.11 -12.59 -11.31
CA SER A 187 -6.85 -11.84 -11.27
C SER A 187 -6.60 -11.27 -9.87
N MET A 188 -7.63 -10.70 -9.23
CA MET A 188 -7.55 -10.19 -7.86
C MET A 188 -7.29 -11.32 -6.84
N GLN A 189 -8.01 -12.45 -6.95
CA GLN A 189 -7.89 -13.56 -6.00
C GLN A 189 -6.48 -14.17 -5.98
N ARG A 190 -5.80 -14.22 -7.13
CA ARG A 190 -4.45 -14.79 -7.23
C ARG A 190 -3.35 -13.96 -6.56
N LEU A 191 -3.63 -12.71 -6.21
CA LEU A 191 -2.64 -11.72 -5.75
C LEU A 191 -2.90 -11.21 -4.33
N ALA A 192 -3.51 -12.02 -3.46
CA ALA A 192 -3.73 -11.66 -2.05
C ALA A 192 -2.40 -11.54 -1.28
N SER A 193 -1.78 -10.36 -1.35
CA SER A 193 -0.64 -9.94 -0.53
C SER A 193 -1.11 -8.93 0.51
N GLU A 194 -0.51 -8.97 1.69
CA GLU A 194 -0.74 -8.00 2.77
C GLU A 194 -0.06 -6.67 2.39
N VAL A 195 -0.84 -5.60 2.26
CA VAL A 195 -0.32 -4.24 2.08
C VAL A 195 -0.21 -3.60 3.46
N VAL A 196 1.00 -3.20 3.85
CA VAL A 196 1.27 -2.46 5.08
C VAL A 196 1.41 -0.98 4.73
N SER A 197 0.57 -0.14 5.32
CA SER A 197 0.70 1.30 5.24
C SER A 197 1.75 1.80 6.23
N GLU A 198 2.77 2.51 5.74
CA GLU A 198 3.77 3.17 6.59
C GLU A 198 3.63 4.69 6.53
N ALA A 199 3.93 5.35 7.66
CA ALA A 199 3.81 6.79 7.81
C ALA A 199 4.93 7.54 7.07
N THR A 200 4.57 8.67 6.45
CA THR A 200 5.46 9.53 5.64
C THR A 200 6.52 10.26 6.47
N VAL A 201 6.42 10.24 7.80
CA VAL A 201 7.34 10.90 8.72
C VAL A 201 8.21 9.86 9.40
N THR A 202 9.52 9.97 9.20
CA THR A 202 10.49 9.12 9.88
C THR A 202 10.92 9.78 11.18
N SER A 203 10.33 9.34 12.29
CA SER A 203 10.78 9.71 13.63
C SER A 203 11.84 8.71 14.10
N ILE A 204 12.96 9.23 14.62
CA ILE A 204 14.02 8.40 15.21
C ILE A 204 13.94 8.53 16.73
N PRO A 205 13.69 7.43 17.46
CA PRO A 205 13.76 7.45 18.91
C PRO A 205 15.21 7.63 19.36
N LEU A 206 15.41 8.53 20.31
CA LEU A 206 16.68 8.78 20.97
C LEU A 206 16.71 8.10 22.34
N PRO A 207 17.87 7.60 22.80
CA PRO A 207 17.98 6.95 24.10
C PRO A 207 17.93 7.92 25.29
N ASN A 208 18.17 9.22 25.06
CA ASN A 208 18.08 10.29 26.07
C ASN A 208 18.25 11.67 25.39
N ASP A 209 17.92 12.74 26.13
CA ASP A 209 18.09 14.12 25.68
C ASP A 209 19.57 14.56 25.57
N ASP A 210 20.52 13.88 26.22
CA ASP A 210 21.97 14.13 26.00
C ASP A 210 22.36 13.80 24.55
N MET A 211 21.81 12.72 23.97
CA MET A 211 22.01 12.41 22.56
C MET A 211 21.38 13.45 21.64
N LYS A 212 20.22 14.00 22.01
CA LYS A 212 19.59 15.13 21.30
C LYS A 212 20.54 16.33 21.27
N GLY A 213 21.12 16.67 22.43
CA GLY A 213 22.13 17.74 22.56
C GLY A 213 23.40 17.51 21.74
N ARG A 214 23.90 16.26 21.66
CA ARG A 214 25.08 15.92 20.84
C ARG A 214 24.79 15.94 19.34
N LEU A 215 23.59 15.55 18.92
CA LEU A 215 23.16 15.64 17.53
C LEU A 215 23.04 17.09 17.05
N ILE A 216 22.58 18.00 17.91
CA ILE A 216 22.61 19.45 17.66
C ILE A 216 24.07 19.94 17.60
N GLY A 217 24.86 19.60 18.61
CA GLY A 217 26.21 20.09 18.79
C GLY A 217 26.26 21.55 19.24
N ARG A 218 27.45 22.03 19.63
CA ARG A 218 27.64 23.44 20.02
C ARG A 218 27.29 24.34 18.83
N GLU A 219 26.39 25.31 19.05
CA GLU A 219 25.91 26.27 18.03
C GLU A 219 25.25 25.62 16.79
N GLY A 220 24.73 24.39 16.94
CA GLY A 220 24.12 23.68 15.81
C GLY A 220 25.13 23.16 14.77
N ARG A 221 26.41 23.04 15.14
CA ARG A 221 27.46 22.60 14.20
C ARG A 221 27.21 21.19 13.64
N ASN A 222 26.71 20.27 14.47
CA ASN A 222 26.53 18.89 14.07
C ASN A 222 25.26 18.72 13.23
N ILE A 223 24.17 19.38 13.59
CA ILE A 223 22.95 19.39 12.77
C ILE A 223 23.22 19.96 11.38
N ARG A 224 23.89 21.11 11.27
CA ARG A 224 24.27 21.68 9.96
C ARG A 224 25.19 20.77 9.15
N ALA A 225 26.08 20.02 9.81
CA ALA A 225 26.93 19.05 9.12
C ALA A 225 26.12 17.87 8.59
N ILE A 226 25.14 17.37 9.33
CA ILE A 226 24.23 16.30 8.86
C ILE A 226 23.38 16.82 7.71
N GLU A 227 22.74 17.98 7.86
CA GLU A 227 21.89 18.61 6.83
C GLU A 227 22.70 18.90 5.56
N GLY A 228 23.92 19.45 5.70
CA GLY A 228 24.80 19.75 4.57
C GLY A 228 25.32 18.50 3.84
N THR A 229 25.56 17.39 4.54
CA THR A 229 26.09 16.15 3.92
C THR A 229 25.01 15.23 3.36
N THR A 230 23.80 15.26 3.94
CA THR A 230 22.68 14.40 3.52
C THR A 230 21.66 15.13 2.64
N GLY A 231 21.56 16.45 2.76
CA GLY A 231 20.54 17.26 2.06
C GLY A 231 19.13 17.06 2.61
N VAL A 232 19.00 16.78 3.91
CA VAL A 232 17.73 16.70 4.65
C VAL A 232 17.62 17.84 5.65
N ASP A 233 16.42 18.13 6.13
CA ASP A 233 16.17 19.05 7.23
C ASP A 233 15.85 18.26 8.50
N LEU A 234 16.54 18.56 9.60
CA LEU A 234 16.31 17.91 10.89
C LEU A 234 15.44 18.80 11.77
N ILE A 235 14.21 18.37 11.99
CA ILE A 235 13.26 19.10 12.82
C ILE A 235 13.40 18.60 14.26
N ILE A 236 13.74 19.54 15.14
CA ILE A 236 13.90 19.31 16.57
C ILE A 236 12.74 19.98 17.28
N ASP A 237 11.68 19.21 17.52
CA ASP A 237 10.49 19.66 18.22
C ASP A 237 10.63 19.51 19.75
N ASP A 238 9.63 20.02 20.48
CA ASP A 238 9.49 19.88 21.93
C ASP A 238 9.18 18.44 22.38
N VAL A 239 9.02 17.52 21.43
CA VAL A 239 8.85 16.09 21.72
C VAL A 239 10.14 15.56 22.37
N PRO A 240 10.07 15.05 23.61
CA PRO A 240 11.23 14.48 24.29
C PRO A 240 11.71 13.23 23.57
N GLU A 241 13.02 12.99 23.58
CA GLU A 241 13.62 11.73 23.12
C GLU A 241 13.33 11.36 21.65
N ALA A 242 13.00 12.31 20.77
CA ALA A 242 12.81 12.06 19.35
C ALA A 242 13.34 13.20 18.46
N ILE A 243 13.75 12.85 17.24
CA ILE A 243 14.06 13.81 16.16
C ILE A 243 13.32 13.38 14.90
N THR A 244 12.79 14.36 14.18
CA THR A 244 12.05 14.15 12.93
C THR A 244 12.93 14.50 11.74
N ILE A 245 13.02 13.60 10.75
CA ILE A 245 13.70 13.87 9.49
C ILE A 245 12.67 14.32 8.45
N SER A 246 12.85 15.53 7.92
CA SER A 246 12.08 16.05 6.81
C SER A 246 12.95 16.08 5.54
N CYS A 247 12.48 15.44 4.48
CA CYS A 247 13.12 15.51 3.16
C CYS A 247 12.16 14.97 2.12
N PHE A 248 12.05 15.62 0.96
CA PHE A 248 11.22 15.14 -0.15
C PHE A 248 11.79 13.89 -0.82
N ASP A 249 13.12 13.78 -0.92
CA ASP A 249 13.77 12.59 -1.50
C ASP A 249 13.80 11.44 -0.49
N PRO A 250 13.08 10.33 -0.74
CA PRO A 250 13.02 9.20 0.19
C PRO A 250 14.38 8.51 0.38
N ILE A 251 15.26 8.56 -0.63
CA ILE A 251 16.60 7.96 -0.54
C ILE A 251 17.48 8.77 0.40
N ARG A 252 17.47 10.10 0.28
CA ARG A 252 18.21 10.98 1.21
C ARG A 252 17.70 10.84 2.63
N ARG A 253 16.38 10.76 2.80
CA ARG A 253 15.74 10.51 4.10
C ARG A 253 16.23 9.22 4.74
N GLU A 254 16.28 8.14 3.96
CA GLU A 254 16.75 6.84 4.43
C GLU A 254 18.26 6.85 4.75
N ILE A 255 19.08 7.48 3.92
CA ILE A 255 20.52 7.65 4.18
C ILE A 255 20.73 8.39 5.51
N ALA A 256 20.00 9.48 5.73
CA ALA A 256 20.06 10.22 6.99
C ALA A 256 19.62 9.36 8.17
N ARG A 257 18.54 8.59 8.02
CA ARG A 257 18.04 7.69 9.06
C ARG A 257 19.07 6.64 9.48
N VAL A 258 19.70 5.99 8.50
CA VAL A 258 20.75 4.98 8.73
C VAL A 258 21.99 5.62 9.36
N ALA A 259 22.42 6.77 8.84
CA ALA A 259 23.59 7.50 9.35
C ALA A 259 23.39 7.93 10.81
N ILE A 260 22.26 8.57 11.13
CA ILE A 260 21.92 9.03 12.49
C ILE A 260 21.80 7.84 13.43
N SER A 261 21.14 6.75 13.02
CA SER A 261 21.06 5.52 13.82
C SER A 261 22.44 4.93 14.12
N SER A 262 23.37 4.97 13.16
CA SER A 262 24.75 4.54 13.37
C SER A 262 25.51 5.47 14.32
N LEU A 263 25.34 6.80 14.20
CA LEU A 263 25.97 7.80 15.06
C LEU A 263 25.49 7.70 16.51
N ILE A 264 24.20 7.43 16.73
CA ILE A 264 23.63 7.20 18.07
C ILE A 264 24.25 5.95 18.72
N LYS A 265 24.40 4.86 17.95
CA LYS A 265 25.04 3.63 18.44
C LYS A 265 26.52 3.82 18.79
N ASP A 266 27.24 4.65 18.03
CA ASP A 266 28.66 4.96 18.25
C ASP A 266 28.86 5.98 19.38
N GLY A 267 27.89 6.86 19.63
CA GLY A 267 27.89 7.86 20.72
C GLY A 267 28.87 9.04 20.52
N ARG A 268 29.65 9.03 19.44
CA ARG A 268 30.59 10.09 19.05
C ARG A 268 30.07 10.85 17.83
N ILE A 269 29.76 12.13 18.02
CA ILE A 269 29.13 12.95 16.99
C ILE A 269 29.97 14.22 16.77
N HIS A 270 30.71 14.25 15.67
CA HIS A 270 31.47 15.40 15.18
C HIS A 270 31.54 15.39 13.65
N PRO A 271 31.80 16.52 12.97
CA PRO A 271 31.63 16.64 11.51
C PRO A 271 32.34 15.56 10.67
N ALA A 272 33.61 15.28 10.95
CA ALA A 272 34.34 14.24 10.21
C ALA A 272 33.73 12.84 10.36
N ARG A 273 33.17 12.51 11.53
CA ARG A 273 32.50 11.23 11.75
C ARG A 273 31.12 11.18 11.10
N ILE A 274 30.41 12.31 11.09
CA ILE A 274 29.14 12.47 10.37
C ILE A 274 29.36 12.18 8.88
N GLU A 275 30.35 12.80 8.25
CA GLU A 275 30.70 12.55 6.84
C GLU A 275 31.00 11.07 6.57
N GLU A 276 31.83 10.45 7.41
CA GLU A 276 32.17 9.03 7.30
C GLU A 276 30.92 8.13 7.43
N SER A 277 30.08 8.38 8.44
CA SER A 277 28.83 7.64 8.67
C SER A 277 27.84 7.81 7.53
N VAL A 278 27.73 9.01 6.95
CA VAL A 278 26.87 9.28 5.79
C VAL A 278 27.38 8.55 4.55
N ASN A 279 28.68 8.55 4.28
CA ASN A 279 29.26 7.82 3.14
C ASN A 279 29.07 6.30 3.27
N LYS A 280 29.20 5.77 4.47
CA LYS A 280 28.91 4.37 4.76
C LYS A 280 27.42 4.06 4.57
N ALA A 281 26.53 4.90 5.11
CA ALA A 281 25.09 4.76 4.95
C ALA A 281 24.66 4.82 3.47
N ARG A 282 25.25 5.71 2.65
CA ARG A 282 25.03 5.75 1.20
C ARG A 282 25.33 4.41 0.55
N SER A 283 26.48 3.81 0.86
CA SER A 283 26.88 2.52 0.31
C SER A 283 25.94 1.38 0.75
N GLU A 284 25.51 1.38 2.01
CA GLU A 284 24.56 0.40 2.55
C GLU A 284 23.17 0.52 1.89
N VAL A 285 22.65 1.75 1.77
CA VAL A 285 21.35 2.01 1.13
C VAL A 285 21.39 1.66 -0.36
N ASP A 286 22.46 2.00 -1.08
CA ASP A 286 22.63 1.62 -2.49
C ASP A 286 22.64 0.10 -2.69
N GLU A 287 23.26 -0.66 -1.79
CA GLU A 287 23.22 -2.12 -1.84
C GLU A 287 21.80 -2.65 -1.62
N VAL A 288 21.06 -2.07 -0.66
CA VAL A 288 19.65 -2.42 -0.41
C VAL A 288 18.78 -2.11 -1.62
N VAL A 289 18.94 -0.94 -2.24
CA VAL A 289 18.25 -0.53 -3.49
C VAL A 289 18.51 -1.55 -4.59
N ARG A 290 19.79 -1.90 -4.83
CA ARG A 290 20.16 -2.85 -5.87
C ARG A 290 19.55 -4.24 -5.63
N LYS A 291 19.61 -4.74 -4.40
CA LYS A 291 19.01 -6.04 -4.02
C LYS A 291 17.48 -6.01 -4.16
N ALA A 292 16.84 -4.91 -3.77
CA ALA A 292 15.39 -4.74 -3.88
C ALA A 292 14.94 -4.74 -5.34
N GLY A 293 15.62 -3.99 -6.22
CA GLY A 293 15.33 -3.99 -7.64
C GLY A 293 15.48 -5.37 -8.28
N GLN A 294 16.57 -6.09 -7.95
CA GLN A 294 16.78 -7.46 -8.44
C GLN A 294 15.69 -8.43 -7.97
N LYS A 295 15.32 -8.36 -6.70
CA LYS A 295 14.23 -9.16 -6.15
C LYS A 295 12.91 -8.84 -6.85
N ALA A 296 12.57 -7.56 -7.00
CA ALA A 296 11.34 -7.13 -7.67
C ALA A 296 11.24 -7.60 -9.12
N THR A 297 12.35 -7.58 -9.88
CA THR A 297 12.36 -8.13 -11.24
C THR A 297 12.12 -9.64 -11.28
N PHE A 298 12.61 -10.36 -10.27
CA PHE A 298 12.39 -11.79 -10.12
C PHE A 298 10.93 -12.09 -9.73
N ASP A 299 10.40 -11.39 -8.73
CA ASP A 299 9.03 -11.55 -8.23
C ASP A 299 7.99 -11.20 -9.29
N ALA A 300 8.24 -10.17 -10.09
CA ALA A 300 7.40 -9.80 -11.24
C ALA A 300 7.60 -10.73 -12.45
N ASP A 301 8.67 -11.56 -12.49
CA ASP A 301 9.11 -12.35 -13.65
C ASP A 301 9.32 -11.48 -14.92
N VAL A 302 10.03 -10.37 -14.73
CA VAL A 302 10.46 -9.45 -15.80
C VAL A 302 11.96 -9.65 -16.07
N LYS A 303 12.31 -10.01 -17.30
CA LYS A 303 13.68 -10.35 -17.71
C LYS A 303 14.24 -9.35 -18.71
N GLY A 304 15.55 -9.18 -18.72
CA GLY A 304 16.25 -8.40 -19.73
C GLY A 304 16.17 -6.87 -19.56
N LEU A 305 15.87 -6.38 -18.36
CA LEU A 305 15.96 -4.95 -18.07
C LEU A 305 17.41 -4.48 -17.97
N HIS A 306 17.67 -3.26 -18.41
CA HIS A 306 18.95 -2.61 -18.25
C HIS A 306 19.26 -2.40 -16.74
N PRO A 307 20.52 -2.58 -16.28
CA PRO A 307 20.88 -2.44 -14.86
C PRO A 307 20.44 -1.12 -14.21
N GLU A 308 20.48 -0.02 -14.96
CA GLU A 308 19.99 1.28 -14.47
C GLU A 308 18.47 1.31 -14.22
N LEU A 309 17.66 0.65 -15.06
CA LEU A 309 16.22 0.51 -14.80
C LEU A 309 15.98 -0.31 -13.53
N VAL A 310 16.75 -1.38 -13.34
CA VAL A 310 16.68 -2.23 -12.14
C VAL A 310 17.04 -1.42 -10.89
N LYS A 311 18.06 -0.56 -10.97
CA LYS A 311 18.46 0.33 -9.88
C LYS A 311 17.36 1.36 -9.56
N LEU A 312 16.77 1.99 -10.58
CA LEU A 312 15.72 3.00 -10.41
C LEU A 312 14.44 2.39 -9.83
N ILE A 313 14.03 1.21 -10.28
CA ILE A 313 12.94 0.46 -9.64
C ILE A 313 13.27 0.16 -8.18
N GLY A 314 14.51 -0.25 -7.88
CA GLY A 314 14.95 -0.45 -6.50
C GLY A 314 14.77 0.77 -5.59
N ARG A 315 14.89 2.00 -6.13
CA ARG A 315 14.68 3.24 -5.35
C ARG A 315 13.23 3.38 -4.89
N LEU A 316 12.26 2.84 -5.65
CA LEU A 316 10.84 2.86 -5.30
C LEU A 316 10.53 2.11 -4.00
N LYS A 317 11.45 1.27 -3.50
CA LYS A 317 11.32 0.62 -2.19
C LYS A 317 11.11 1.63 -1.06
N PHE A 318 11.72 2.80 -1.16
CA PHE A 318 11.63 3.83 -0.12
C PHE A 318 10.54 4.87 -0.44
N ARG A 319 9.84 4.73 -1.57
CA ARG A 319 8.78 5.63 -1.97
C ARG A 319 7.42 5.02 -1.65
N TYR A 320 6.58 5.85 -1.07
CA TYR A 320 5.18 5.53 -0.79
C TYR A 320 4.28 6.51 -1.56
N SER A 321 3.13 6.02 -2.02
CA SER A 321 2.09 6.80 -2.69
C SER A 321 0.75 6.26 -2.21
N TYR A 322 -0.19 7.11 -1.78
CA TYR A 322 -1.47 6.67 -1.23
C TYR A 322 -1.35 5.64 -0.08
N GLY A 323 -0.28 5.72 0.71
CA GLY A 323 0.00 4.77 1.80
C GLY A 323 0.53 3.41 1.35
N GLU A 324 0.73 3.18 0.05
CA GLU A 324 1.27 1.93 -0.49
C GLU A 324 2.72 2.09 -0.92
N ASN A 325 3.51 1.02 -0.76
CA ASN A 325 4.88 1.00 -1.23
C ASN A 325 4.91 0.91 -2.77
N VAL A 326 5.53 1.87 -3.44
CA VAL A 326 5.47 1.98 -4.92
C VAL A 326 6.19 0.82 -5.60
N LEU A 327 7.25 0.27 -5.00
CA LEU A 327 7.93 -0.92 -5.55
C LEU A 327 7.01 -2.14 -5.53
N GLN A 328 6.31 -2.35 -4.42
CA GLN A 328 5.37 -3.45 -4.27
C GLN A 328 4.19 -3.30 -5.23
N HIS A 329 3.61 -2.10 -5.32
CA HIS A 329 2.58 -1.76 -6.30
C HIS A 329 3.04 -2.05 -7.73
N SER A 330 4.27 -1.65 -8.09
CA SER A 330 4.82 -1.92 -9.43
C SER A 330 4.93 -3.43 -9.72
N VAL A 331 5.34 -4.25 -8.76
CA VAL A 331 5.36 -5.71 -8.90
C VAL A 331 3.94 -6.25 -9.13
N GLU A 332 2.97 -5.80 -8.34
CA GLU A 332 1.59 -6.25 -8.42
C GLU A 332 0.93 -5.86 -9.75
N VAL A 333 1.06 -4.60 -10.17
CA VAL A 333 0.56 -4.12 -11.46
C VAL A 333 1.16 -4.91 -12.61
N GLY A 334 2.47 -5.20 -12.57
CA GLY A 334 3.12 -6.06 -13.56
C GLY A 334 2.51 -7.47 -13.62
N LEU A 335 2.25 -8.09 -12.47
CA LEU A 335 1.65 -9.42 -12.40
C LEU A 335 0.19 -9.42 -12.89
N ILE A 336 -0.62 -8.45 -12.48
CA ILE A 336 -2.03 -8.31 -12.92
C ILE A 336 -2.08 -8.09 -14.43
N ALA A 337 -1.28 -7.14 -14.96
CA ALA A 337 -1.24 -6.85 -16.39
C ALA A 337 -0.84 -8.10 -17.21
N GLY A 338 0.09 -8.90 -16.71
CA GLY A 338 0.47 -10.18 -17.33
C GLY A 338 -0.66 -11.22 -17.33
N ILE A 339 -1.43 -11.34 -16.25
CA ILE A 339 -2.58 -12.25 -16.16
C ILE A 339 -3.69 -11.81 -17.11
N LEU A 340 -4.04 -10.52 -17.10
CA LEU A 340 -5.05 -9.95 -17.97
C LEU A 340 -4.69 -10.15 -19.45
N ALA A 341 -3.43 -9.87 -19.82
CA ALA A 341 -2.93 -10.09 -21.17
C ALA A 341 -3.12 -11.55 -21.62
N ALA A 342 -2.79 -12.51 -20.75
CA ALA A 342 -2.94 -13.93 -21.07
C ALA A 342 -4.40 -14.35 -21.30
N GLN A 343 -5.34 -13.75 -20.57
CA GLN A 343 -6.78 -14.06 -20.69
C GLN A 343 -7.39 -13.51 -21.99
N ILE A 344 -6.92 -12.35 -22.46
CA ILE A 344 -7.44 -11.72 -23.67
C ILE A 344 -6.63 -12.02 -24.94
N GLY A 345 -5.57 -12.83 -24.84
CA GLY A 345 -4.70 -13.21 -25.96
C GLY A 345 -3.64 -12.16 -26.37
N ALA A 346 -3.39 -11.15 -25.53
CA ALA A 346 -2.30 -10.19 -25.72
C ALA A 346 -0.95 -10.77 -25.24
N ASN A 347 0.17 -10.08 -25.51
CA ASN A 347 1.49 -10.57 -25.10
C ASN A 347 1.72 -10.38 -23.58
N PRO A 348 1.80 -11.46 -22.79
CA PRO A 348 1.91 -11.33 -21.33
C PRO A 348 3.22 -10.71 -20.87
N GLN A 349 4.33 -10.97 -21.58
CA GLN A 349 5.64 -10.43 -21.19
C GLN A 349 5.71 -8.92 -21.41
N THR A 350 5.13 -8.43 -22.51
CA THR A 350 5.09 -7.00 -22.82
C THR A 350 4.24 -6.25 -21.80
N ALA A 351 3.00 -6.72 -21.55
CA ALA A 351 2.09 -6.10 -20.59
C ALA A 351 2.66 -6.10 -19.17
N LYS A 352 3.28 -7.21 -18.75
CA LYS A 352 3.95 -7.34 -17.46
C LYS A 352 5.13 -6.38 -17.31
N THR A 353 5.95 -6.24 -18.36
CA THR A 353 7.09 -5.31 -18.35
C THR A 353 6.62 -3.85 -18.31
N ALA A 354 5.56 -3.52 -19.07
CA ALA A 354 4.95 -2.19 -19.06
C ALA A 354 4.34 -1.87 -17.69
N GLY A 355 3.56 -2.79 -17.12
CA GLY A 355 2.97 -2.65 -15.79
C GLY A 355 4.01 -2.56 -14.68
N PHE A 356 5.10 -3.32 -14.76
CA PHE A 356 6.19 -3.24 -13.78
C PHE A 356 6.94 -1.90 -13.82
N LEU A 357 6.97 -1.24 -14.97
CA LEU A 357 7.70 0.01 -15.17
C LEU A 357 6.80 1.25 -15.17
N HIS A 358 5.48 1.12 -15.06
CA HIS A 358 4.52 2.22 -15.25
C HIS A 358 4.84 3.44 -14.37
N ASP A 359 5.24 3.17 -13.13
CA ASP A 359 5.56 4.18 -12.11
C ASP A 359 7.05 4.46 -11.94
N ILE A 360 7.93 3.97 -12.83
CA ILE A 360 9.40 4.15 -12.68
C ILE A 360 9.82 5.63 -12.67
N GLY A 361 9.03 6.51 -13.30
CA GLY A 361 9.27 7.96 -13.27
C GLY A 361 9.23 8.54 -11.86
N LYS A 362 8.48 7.91 -10.94
CA LYS A 362 8.47 8.25 -9.50
C LYS A 362 9.84 8.00 -8.82
N ALA A 363 10.82 7.40 -9.47
CA ALA A 363 12.18 7.39 -8.94
C ALA A 363 12.91 8.74 -9.13
N LEU A 364 12.42 9.60 -10.03
CA LEU A 364 13.14 10.78 -10.54
C LEU A 364 12.34 12.09 -10.50
N THR A 365 11.08 12.11 -10.05
CA THR A 365 10.25 13.34 -10.04
C THR A 365 10.79 14.49 -9.18
N HIS A 366 11.77 14.24 -8.30
CA HIS A 366 12.44 15.30 -7.52
C HIS A 366 13.68 15.87 -8.23
N GLU A 367 14.14 15.21 -9.29
CA GLU A 367 15.33 15.58 -10.07
C GLU A 367 14.94 16.12 -11.46
N VAL A 368 13.78 15.72 -11.98
CA VAL A 368 13.28 16.08 -13.31
C VAL A 368 11.83 16.54 -13.20
N ASP A 369 11.56 17.75 -13.71
CA ASP A 369 10.21 18.31 -13.78
C ASP A 369 9.39 17.62 -14.88
N GLY A 370 8.16 17.25 -14.54
CA GLY A 370 7.18 16.69 -15.47
C GLY A 370 6.36 15.53 -14.89
N PRO A 371 5.34 15.05 -15.63
CA PRO A 371 4.53 13.90 -15.22
C PRO A 371 5.38 12.63 -15.14
N HIS A 372 5.17 11.80 -14.10
CA HIS A 372 5.97 10.57 -13.92
C HIS A 372 5.81 9.58 -15.08
N ALA A 373 4.64 9.54 -15.72
CA ALA A 373 4.38 8.70 -16.89
C ALA A 373 5.28 9.08 -18.08
N GLU A 374 5.46 10.37 -18.34
CA GLU A 374 6.33 10.86 -19.42
C GLU A 374 7.81 10.59 -19.12
N ILE A 375 8.24 10.93 -17.89
CA ILE A 375 9.61 10.69 -17.42
C ILE A 375 9.95 9.20 -17.51
N GLY A 376 9.04 8.34 -17.03
CA GLY A 376 9.20 6.88 -17.06
C GLY A 376 9.29 6.33 -18.49
N ALA A 377 8.45 6.83 -19.39
CA ALA A 377 8.46 6.43 -20.80
C ALA A 377 9.76 6.84 -21.51
N ASP A 378 10.23 8.07 -21.31
CA ASP A 378 11.50 8.53 -21.88
C ASP A 378 12.71 7.77 -21.34
N LEU A 379 12.67 7.41 -20.06
CA LEU A 379 13.68 6.56 -19.43
C LEU A 379 13.69 5.15 -20.03
N ALA A 380 12.52 4.51 -20.13
CA ALA A 380 12.38 3.19 -20.71
C ALA A 380 12.86 3.17 -22.17
N LYS A 381 12.52 4.20 -22.95
CA LYS A 381 12.96 4.36 -24.34
C LYS A 381 14.48 4.51 -24.44
N ARG A 382 15.09 5.37 -23.60
CA ARG A 382 16.55 5.57 -23.56
C ARG A 382 17.32 4.28 -23.26
N TYR A 383 16.77 3.42 -22.40
CA TYR A 383 17.38 2.12 -22.05
C TYR A 383 16.89 0.95 -22.91
N GLY A 384 16.34 1.23 -24.10
CA GLY A 384 16.11 0.23 -25.15
C GLY A 384 14.84 -0.60 -25.00
N GLN A 385 13.84 -0.15 -24.22
CA GLN A 385 12.53 -0.81 -24.18
C GLN A 385 11.76 -0.63 -25.49
N LYS A 386 10.95 -1.63 -25.84
CA LYS A 386 10.16 -1.63 -27.07
C LYS A 386 8.99 -0.65 -26.98
N GLU A 387 8.55 -0.15 -28.13
CA GLU A 387 7.48 0.86 -28.21
C GLU A 387 6.19 0.49 -27.45
N PRO A 388 5.67 -0.76 -27.48
CA PRO A 388 4.47 -1.10 -26.71
C PRO A 388 4.65 -0.97 -25.18
N VAL A 389 5.87 -1.20 -24.67
CA VAL A 389 6.20 -1.01 -23.26
C VAL A 389 6.27 0.48 -22.94
N VAL A 390 6.94 1.25 -23.80
CA VAL A 390 7.08 2.71 -23.64
C VAL A 390 5.72 3.39 -23.65
N LYS A 391 4.83 3.00 -24.56
CA LYS A 391 3.46 3.52 -24.65
C LYS A 391 2.61 3.11 -23.45
N GLY A 392 2.70 1.84 -23.02
CA GLY A 392 2.01 1.38 -21.82
C GLY A 392 2.40 2.16 -20.56
N ILE A 393 3.67 2.60 -20.46
CA ILE A 393 4.13 3.49 -19.39
C ILE A 393 3.63 4.92 -19.60
N ARG A 394 3.62 5.45 -20.83
CA ARG A 394 3.22 6.85 -21.09
C ARG A 394 1.73 7.10 -20.89
N GLU A 395 0.91 6.16 -21.34
CA GLU A 395 -0.54 6.35 -21.51
C GLU A 395 -1.36 5.78 -20.33
N HIS A 396 -0.73 5.22 -19.29
CA HIS A 396 -1.47 4.52 -18.20
C HIS A 396 -2.39 5.41 -17.36
N HIS A 397 -2.22 6.74 -17.42
CA HIS A 397 -3.13 7.71 -16.81
C HIS A 397 -3.89 8.55 -17.86
N ASP A 398 -3.66 8.31 -19.15
CA ASP A 398 -4.28 9.08 -20.22
C ASP A 398 -5.70 8.60 -20.49
N ARG A 399 -6.56 9.50 -20.98
CA ARG A 399 -7.94 9.15 -21.35
C ARG A 399 -8.01 8.43 -22.68
N GLU A 400 -7.05 8.69 -23.57
CA GLU A 400 -6.95 8.03 -24.88
C GLU A 400 -5.74 7.09 -24.90
N MET A 401 -5.99 5.78 -24.95
CA MET A 401 -4.96 4.76 -24.98
C MET A 401 -4.83 4.19 -26.40
N THR A 402 -3.60 4.09 -26.91
CA THR A 402 -3.34 3.71 -28.30
C THR A 402 -2.99 2.24 -28.49
N THR A 403 -2.59 1.53 -27.43
CA THR A 403 -2.22 0.11 -27.49
C THR A 403 -2.98 -0.72 -26.46
N VAL A 404 -3.09 -2.02 -26.74
CA VAL A 404 -3.70 -3.00 -25.82
C VAL A 404 -2.95 -3.00 -24.48
N GLU A 405 -1.62 -2.87 -24.51
CA GLU A 405 -0.81 -2.79 -23.30
C GLU A 405 -1.15 -1.55 -22.45
N SER A 406 -1.42 -0.38 -23.04
CA SER A 406 -1.85 0.81 -22.29
C SER A 406 -3.14 0.56 -21.53
N PHE A 407 -4.15 -0.05 -22.19
CA PHE A 407 -5.41 -0.45 -21.54
C PHE A 407 -5.18 -1.45 -20.40
N LEU A 408 -4.33 -2.45 -20.63
CA LEU A 408 -4.04 -3.48 -19.63
C LEU A 408 -3.30 -2.92 -18.41
N VAL A 409 -2.33 -2.02 -18.62
CA VAL A 409 -1.58 -1.39 -17.53
C VAL A 409 -2.49 -0.48 -16.71
N ALA A 410 -3.32 0.35 -17.36
CA ALA A 410 -4.26 1.21 -16.66
C ALA A 410 -5.31 0.42 -15.87
N ALA A 411 -5.84 -0.67 -16.45
CA ALA A 411 -6.73 -1.58 -15.75
C ALA A 411 -6.03 -2.24 -14.54
N ALA A 412 -4.81 -2.71 -14.72
CA ALA A 412 -4.02 -3.32 -13.65
C ALA A 412 -3.71 -2.34 -12.50
N ASP A 413 -3.36 -1.10 -12.82
CA ASP A 413 -3.12 -0.02 -11.86
C ASP A 413 -4.39 0.28 -11.05
N ALA A 414 -5.53 0.44 -11.74
CA ALA A 414 -6.82 0.66 -11.07
C ALA A 414 -7.24 -0.52 -10.17
N ILE A 415 -7.01 -1.77 -10.60
CA ILE A 415 -7.29 -2.98 -9.81
C ILE A 415 -6.42 -3.04 -8.55
N SER A 416 -5.14 -2.68 -8.68
CA SER A 416 -4.21 -2.61 -7.55
C SER A 416 -4.68 -1.55 -6.54
N ALA A 417 -5.00 -0.34 -7.02
CA ALA A 417 -5.41 0.79 -6.19
C ALA A 417 -6.82 0.68 -5.56
N ALA A 418 -7.73 -0.12 -6.12
CA ALA A 418 -9.12 -0.23 -5.66
C ALA A 418 -9.33 -1.21 -4.49
N ARG A 419 -8.27 -1.82 -3.94
CA ARG A 419 -8.41 -2.85 -2.90
C ARG A 419 -8.78 -2.25 -1.52
N PRO A 420 -9.74 -2.85 -0.78
CA PRO A 420 -10.12 -2.39 0.56
C PRO A 420 -8.94 -2.45 1.53
N GLY A 421 -8.57 -1.29 2.11
CA GLY A 421 -7.37 -1.12 2.95
C GLY A 421 -6.38 -0.08 2.40
N ALA A 422 -6.44 0.22 1.09
CA ALA A 422 -5.57 1.17 0.39
C ALA A 422 -6.05 2.65 0.45
N ARG A 423 -7.18 2.91 1.09
CA ARG A 423 -7.72 4.27 1.24
C ARG A 423 -8.12 4.51 2.68
N GLN A 424 -7.19 5.02 3.47
CA GLN A 424 -7.59 6.03 4.44
C GLN A 424 -7.52 7.38 3.77
N ASP A 425 -8.69 8.02 3.73
CA ASP A 425 -8.83 9.41 3.35
C ASP A 425 -7.92 10.32 4.21
N THR A 426 -7.44 11.43 3.62
CA THR A 426 -6.91 12.67 4.26
C THR A 426 -5.40 12.99 4.33
N ILE A 427 -4.56 12.56 3.36
CA ILE A 427 -3.28 13.26 3.09
C ILE A 427 -3.21 13.82 1.66
N GLU A 428 -3.52 13.05 0.61
CA GLU A 428 -3.54 13.63 -0.76
C GLU A 428 -4.61 14.71 -0.94
N ASN A 429 -5.81 14.55 -0.37
CA ASN A 429 -6.82 15.62 -0.34
C ASN A 429 -6.31 16.89 0.34
N TYR A 430 -5.34 16.77 1.24
CA TYR A 430 -4.71 17.91 1.90
C TYR A 430 -3.57 18.49 1.03
N ILE A 431 -2.77 17.67 0.36
CA ILE A 431 -1.75 18.13 -0.60
C ILE A 431 -2.39 18.85 -1.79
N GLN A 432 -3.43 18.27 -2.41
CA GLN A 432 -4.18 18.91 -3.49
C GLN A 432 -4.81 20.24 -3.06
N ARG A 433 -5.21 20.38 -1.78
CA ARG A 433 -5.68 21.67 -1.23
C ARG A 433 -4.56 22.68 -1.10
N LEU A 434 -3.35 22.26 -0.70
CA LEU A 434 -2.21 23.15 -0.62
C LEU A 434 -1.77 23.60 -2.02
N GLU A 435 -1.69 22.67 -2.98
CA GLU A 435 -1.36 22.96 -4.37
C GLU A 435 -2.37 23.93 -5.00
N ALA A 436 -3.68 23.71 -4.77
CA ALA A 436 -4.71 24.63 -5.25
C ALA A 436 -4.61 26.03 -4.60
N LEU A 437 -4.22 26.13 -3.33
CA LEU A 437 -3.98 27.43 -2.67
C LEU A 437 -2.76 28.16 -3.27
N GLU A 438 -1.71 27.41 -3.62
CA GLU A 438 -0.52 27.97 -4.26
C GLU A 438 -0.81 28.43 -5.68
N GLU A 439 -1.54 27.63 -6.47
CA GLU A 439 -1.90 27.94 -7.86
C GLU A 439 -2.77 29.21 -7.96
N VAL A 440 -3.75 29.36 -7.07
CA VAL A 440 -4.62 30.55 -7.03
C VAL A 440 -3.80 31.82 -6.80
N ALA A 441 -2.84 31.79 -5.87
CA ALA A 441 -2.01 32.95 -5.56
C ALA A 441 -0.90 33.19 -6.61
N GLN A 442 -0.42 32.13 -7.29
CA GLN A 442 0.60 32.23 -8.34
C GLN A 442 0.04 32.86 -9.62
N GLY A 443 -1.26 32.80 -9.86
CA GLY A 443 -1.93 33.41 -11.02
C GLY A 443 -1.97 34.94 -11.03
N PHE A 444 -1.50 35.61 -9.97
CA PHE A 444 -1.51 37.08 -9.87
C PHE A 444 -0.20 37.71 -10.39
N GLU A 445 -0.33 38.84 -11.08
CA GLU A 445 0.81 39.58 -11.65
C GLU A 445 1.73 40.15 -10.54
N GLY A 446 3.05 40.00 -10.72
CA GLY A 446 4.06 40.43 -9.75
C GLY A 446 4.44 39.40 -8.68
N VAL A 447 3.76 38.25 -8.63
CA VAL A 447 4.10 37.12 -7.77
C VAL A 447 5.24 36.30 -8.37
N GLU A 448 6.31 36.13 -7.61
CA GLU A 448 7.46 35.31 -8.01
C GLU A 448 7.35 33.88 -7.47
N ARG A 449 6.95 33.73 -6.19
CA ARG A 449 6.79 32.43 -5.52
C ARG A 449 5.67 32.47 -4.50
N VAL A 450 5.01 31.33 -4.30
CA VAL A 450 3.98 31.15 -3.27
C VAL A 450 4.32 29.94 -2.42
N TYR A 451 4.03 30.02 -1.13
CA TYR A 451 4.18 28.93 -0.17
C TYR A 451 2.94 28.83 0.71
N ALA A 452 2.25 27.70 0.70
CA ALA A 452 1.22 27.39 1.68
C ALA A 452 1.86 26.75 2.95
N ILE A 453 1.80 27.44 4.08
CA ILE A 453 2.42 27.07 5.36
C ILE A 453 1.32 26.85 6.42
N GLN A 454 1.68 26.22 7.55
CA GLN A 454 0.77 25.97 8.68
C GLN A 454 -0.49 25.19 8.27
N ALA A 455 -0.30 24.12 7.52
CA ALA A 455 -1.40 23.30 7.05
C ALA A 455 -2.45 24.02 6.19
N GLY A 456 -1.98 24.97 5.38
CA GLY A 456 -2.83 25.73 4.46
C GLY A 456 -3.60 26.85 5.13
N ARG A 457 -3.28 27.16 6.40
CA ARG A 457 -3.84 28.29 7.14
C ARG A 457 -3.05 29.58 6.95
N GLU A 458 -1.88 29.51 6.33
CA GLU A 458 -1.09 30.67 5.95
C GLU A 458 -0.57 30.52 4.52
N VAL A 459 -0.71 31.55 3.69
CA VAL A 459 -0.15 31.60 2.34
C VAL A 459 0.84 32.75 2.28
N ARG A 460 2.11 32.45 2.00
CA ARG A 460 3.17 33.44 1.83
C ARG A 460 3.44 33.68 0.36
N VAL A 461 3.39 34.93 -0.06
CA VAL A 461 3.51 35.34 -1.45
C VAL A 461 4.74 36.23 -1.57
N LEU A 462 5.77 35.75 -2.25
CA LEU A 462 6.99 36.51 -2.52
C LEU A 462 6.80 37.30 -3.82
N VAL A 463 6.98 38.61 -3.75
CA VAL A 463 6.76 39.50 -4.90
C VAL A 463 8.07 40.14 -5.36
N ASN A 464 8.16 40.45 -6.65
CA ASN A 464 9.32 41.13 -7.19
C ASN A 464 9.35 42.60 -6.71
N PRO A 465 10.40 43.02 -5.96
CA PRO A 465 10.48 44.37 -5.40
C PRO A 465 10.62 45.49 -6.43
N GLU A 466 11.00 45.20 -7.68
CA GLU A 466 11.13 46.18 -8.77
C GLU A 466 9.79 46.55 -9.40
N ASN A 467 8.83 45.61 -9.41
CA ASN A 467 7.54 45.75 -10.09
C ASN A 467 6.36 45.89 -9.11
N THR A 468 6.60 45.78 -7.80
CA THR A 468 5.56 45.85 -6.77
C THR A 468 5.97 46.84 -5.68
N ASP A 469 5.14 47.86 -5.45
CA ASP A 469 5.28 48.82 -4.36
C ASP A 469 4.46 48.42 -3.11
N ASP A 470 4.63 49.11 -2.00
CA ASP A 470 3.99 48.72 -0.74
C ASP A 470 2.44 48.83 -0.79
N VAL A 471 1.91 49.72 -1.65
CA VAL A 471 0.47 49.92 -1.84
C VAL A 471 -0.13 48.80 -2.68
N SER A 472 0.52 48.44 -3.78
CA SER A 472 0.14 47.31 -4.64
C SER A 472 0.29 45.97 -3.92
N ALA A 473 1.30 45.79 -3.06
CA ALA A 473 1.42 44.60 -2.21
C ALA A 473 0.23 44.41 -1.25
N ALA A 474 -0.27 45.51 -0.66
CA ALA A 474 -1.45 45.46 0.20
C ALA A 474 -2.73 45.12 -0.58
N THR A 475 -2.86 45.63 -1.81
CA THR A 475 -3.99 45.34 -2.70
C THR A 475 -3.93 43.89 -3.21
N LEU A 476 -2.74 43.40 -3.55
CA LEU A 476 -2.49 42.03 -3.96
C LEU A 476 -2.87 41.04 -2.86
N ALA A 477 -2.48 41.29 -1.61
CA ALA A 477 -2.85 40.45 -0.48
C ALA A 477 -4.38 40.30 -0.35
N ARG A 478 -5.12 41.41 -0.52
CA ARG A 478 -6.58 41.42 -0.45
C ARG A 478 -7.23 40.65 -1.62
N ASN A 479 -6.75 40.87 -2.83
CA ASN A 479 -7.28 40.19 -4.02
C ASN A 479 -7.06 38.67 -3.98
N ILE A 480 -5.92 38.22 -3.42
CA ILE A 480 -5.64 36.80 -3.24
C ILE A 480 -6.60 36.18 -2.22
N VAL A 481 -6.90 36.87 -1.11
CA VAL A 481 -7.89 36.41 -0.11
C VAL A 481 -9.27 36.25 -0.76
N GLU A 482 -9.77 37.28 -1.45
CA GLU A 482 -11.08 37.25 -2.12
C GLU A 482 -11.15 36.10 -3.14
N LYS A 483 -10.07 35.86 -3.90
CA LYS A 483 -10.04 34.77 -4.89
C LYS A 483 -10.03 33.38 -4.26
N ILE A 484 -9.34 33.20 -3.14
CA ILE A 484 -9.33 31.95 -2.37
C ILE A 484 -10.74 31.68 -1.82
N GLU A 485 -11.43 32.69 -1.26
CA GLU A 485 -12.79 32.55 -0.74
C GLU A 485 -13.82 32.17 -1.83
N GLU A 486 -13.66 32.69 -3.05
CA GLU A 486 -14.54 32.36 -4.18
C GLU A 486 -14.30 30.96 -4.76
N THR A 487 -13.04 30.51 -4.79
CA THR A 487 -12.63 29.32 -5.57
C THR A 487 -12.52 28.06 -4.71
N LEU A 488 -12.23 28.21 -3.41
CA LEU A 488 -11.92 27.10 -2.51
C LEU A 488 -12.81 27.15 -1.26
N ALA A 489 -13.57 26.09 -1.00
CA ALA A 489 -14.34 25.95 0.22
C ALA A 489 -13.41 25.52 1.38
N TYR A 490 -13.01 26.46 2.25
CA TYR A 490 -12.09 26.20 3.37
C TYR A 490 -12.74 26.39 4.75
N PRO A 491 -12.65 25.41 5.67
CA PRO A 491 -13.12 25.57 7.04
C PRO A 491 -12.11 26.34 7.91
N GLY A 492 -12.33 27.64 8.07
CA GLY A 492 -11.56 28.51 8.97
C GLY A 492 -10.95 29.72 8.25
N GLN A 493 -10.14 30.49 8.97
CA GLN A 493 -9.47 31.67 8.42
C GLN A 493 -8.12 31.29 7.79
N ILE A 494 -7.84 31.83 6.61
CA ILE A 494 -6.55 31.72 5.90
C ILE A 494 -5.86 33.08 5.99
N ARG A 495 -4.59 33.09 6.42
CA ARG A 495 -3.77 34.30 6.53
C ARG A 495 -2.87 34.44 5.31
N VAL A 496 -3.07 35.46 4.49
CA VAL A 496 -2.19 35.77 3.35
C VAL A 496 -1.14 36.80 3.77
N VAL A 497 0.14 36.50 3.52
CA VAL A 497 1.28 37.38 3.83
C VAL A 497 2.06 37.64 2.54
N VAL A 498 2.06 38.88 2.08
CA VAL A 498 2.88 39.31 0.94
C VAL A 498 4.23 39.80 1.46
N ILE A 499 5.32 39.23 0.95
CA ILE A 499 6.69 39.53 1.36
C ILE A 499 7.42 40.17 0.18
N ARG A 500 7.85 41.41 0.37
CA ARG A 500 8.73 42.14 -0.55
C ARG A 500 10.12 42.21 0.08
N GLU A 501 11.09 41.51 -0.50
CA GLU A 501 12.47 41.47 0.01
C GLU A 501 13.45 41.94 -1.07
N SER A 502 14.33 42.88 -0.72
CA SER A 502 15.45 43.30 -1.57
C SER A 502 16.76 43.02 -0.83
N ARG A 503 17.70 42.35 -1.50
CA ARG A 503 19.03 42.02 -0.93
C ARG A 503 20.12 42.63 -1.81
N THR A 504 20.94 43.49 -1.20
CA THR A 504 22.18 43.98 -1.82
C THR A 504 23.36 43.39 -1.08
N VAL A 505 24.30 42.78 -1.80
CA VAL A 505 25.49 42.15 -1.21
C VAL A 505 26.73 42.79 -1.84
N GLU A 506 27.55 43.43 -1.01
CA GLU A 506 28.87 43.92 -1.41
C GLU A 506 29.96 43.12 -0.68
N ILE A 507 31.04 42.83 -1.40
CA ILE A 507 32.20 42.12 -0.87
C ILE A 507 33.39 43.06 -0.96
N ALA A 508 33.94 43.45 0.18
CA ALA A 508 35.19 44.18 0.25
C ALA A 508 36.38 43.22 0.14
N GLN A 509 37.44 43.63 -0.55
CA GLN A 509 38.73 42.93 -0.59
C GLN A 509 39.66 43.43 0.51
#